data_AF-G7JA37-F1
#
_entry.id   AF-G7JA37-F1
#
_cell.length_a   1.000
_cell.length_b   1.000
_cell.length_c   1.000
_cell.angle_alpha   90.00
_cell.angle_beta   90.00
_cell.angle_gamma   90.00
#
_symmetry.space_group_name_H-M   'P 1'
#
loop_
_entity.id
_entity.type
_entity.pdbx_description
1 polymer ?
#
loop_
_entity_poly.entity_id
_entity_poly.type
_entity_poly.pdbx_seq_one_letter_code
_entity_poly.pdbx_strand_id
1 'polypeptide(L)'
;MKLQKWLTSLFLLTLATINNVLGAFVGVNIGTHVTDLPSASNIVAILKSHQITHVRLYDANAHMLQALSNTGIELLVGVTDEEILRIGESPSVAATWISKNVAAYMPHTNITTIAVGSEVLTSIPNVARVLVPAMNHLHSALVASNLHFRVKISTPQSMDLIPKPFPPSTATFNSSWNSTIHQILQFLKNTNSSYMLNAHPYYGYTKGDGIFPIEYALLRSLPSTKKIVDPNTLFRYDSMFDAMVDATYYSIQALNFNDIRIIVTETGWPHLGGSNEPDASLENAETYNNNLIRRVLNDSGPPSQPKMAINTYIYELFDEDKRTGPISERHWGLFYTTNGSSVYPLSFSSSNKVFGNSSKSFCVAKDGADAEKMEAGLDWACGQGRANCAAIQAGRPCYFPNDVKSHASYAYNDYYQKMNSVGGTCDFDDTAMITTEDPSHGSCIYAGSSNLSTGGDGSFSSIAFGPVSPNIGAGLKLQLTSLHYAFSSTSLLLALML
;
A
#
# COMPACT_ATOMS: atom_id res chain seq x y z
N MET A 1 36.40 -33.18 -17.58
CA MET A 1 36.94 -32.35 -16.48
C MET A 1 36.85 -30.83 -16.70
N LYS A 2 37.63 -30.17 -17.59
CA LYS A 2 37.62 -28.68 -17.68
C LYS A 2 36.23 -28.08 -18.00
N LEU A 3 35.52 -28.64 -18.99
CA LEU A 3 34.19 -28.15 -19.41
C LEU A 3 33.15 -28.26 -18.28
N GLN A 4 33.18 -29.34 -17.51
CA GLN A 4 32.26 -29.57 -16.38
C GLN A 4 32.46 -28.54 -15.26
N LYS A 5 33.72 -28.15 -14.97
CA LYS A 5 34.01 -27.06 -14.02
C LYS A 5 33.48 -25.70 -14.52
N TRP A 6 33.57 -25.44 -15.82
CA TRP A 6 32.97 -24.25 -16.44
C TRP A 6 31.44 -24.25 -16.32
N LEU A 7 30.78 -25.39 -16.61
CA LEU A 7 29.33 -25.52 -16.48
C LEU A 7 28.87 -25.37 -15.02
N THR A 8 29.59 -25.91 -14.04
CA THR A 8 29.26 -25.67 -12.61
C THR A 8 29.48 -24.22 -12.19
N SER A 9 30.53 -23.54 -12.69
CA SER A 9 30.71 -22.10 -12.45
C SER A 9 29.62 -21.25 -13.09
N LEU A 10 29.18 -21.61 -14.30
CA LEU A 10 28.09 -20.91 -15.00
C LEU A 10 26.76 -21.12 -14.27
N PHE A 11 26.47 -22.34 -13.81
CA PHE A 11 25.28 -22.65 -13.03
C PHE A 11 25.25 -21.90 -11.68
N LEU A 12 26.38 -21.84 -10.98
CA LEU A 12 26.54 -21.02 -9.77
C LEU A 12 26.38 -19.52 -10.04
N LEU A 13 26.88 -19.01 -11.18
CA LEU A 13 26.64 -17.62 -11.61
C LEU A 13 25.15 -17.37 -11.85
N THR A 14 24.45 -18.26 -12.56
CA THR A 14 23.01 -18.10 -12.82
C THR A 14 22.17 -18.18 -11.54
N LEU A 15 22.57 -19.00 -10.57
CA LEU A 15 21.92 -19.08 -9.25
C LEU A 15 22.16 -17.81 -8.42
N ALA A 16 23.35 -17.20 -8.54
CA ALA A 16 23.68 -15.91 -7.93
C ALA A 16 22.98 -14.71 -8.61
N THR A 17 22.35 -14.90 -9.77
CA THR A 17 21.53 -13.87 -10.46
C THR A 17 20.02 -14.04 -10.27
N ILE A 18 19.58 -14.93 -9.37
CA ILE A 18 18.21 -14.85 -8.83
C ILE A 18 18.16 -13.67 -7.86
N ASN A 19 18.12 -12.46 -8.43
CA ASN A 19 17.57 -11.31 -7.72
C ASN A 19 16.12 -11.65 -7.42
N ASN A 20 15.84 -12.03 -6.17
CA ASN A 20 14.49 -11.96 -5.63
C ASN A 20 14.07 -10.49 -5.65
N VAL A 21 13.48 -10.05 -6.75
CA VAL A 21 12.65 -8.86 -6.79
C VAL A 21 11.39 -9.20 -6.01
N LEU A 22 11.54 -9.18 -4.68
CA LEU A 22 10.44 -8.90 -3.78
C LEU A 22 9.89 -7.55 -4.22
N GLY A 23 8.71 -7.57 -4.83
CA GLY A 23 8.00 -6.35 -5.21
C GLY A 23 7.65 -5.52 -3.98
N ALA A 24 7.16 -4.32 -4.22
CA ALA A 24 6.76 -3.36 -3.19
C ALA A 24 6.04 -4.01 -2.00
N PHE A 25 6.54 -3.78 -0.79
CA PHE A 25 5.91 -4.27 0.44
C PHE A 25 5.19 -3.17 1.20
N VAL A 26 4.16 -3.58 1.95
CA VAL A 26 3.55 -2.78 3.02
C VAL A 26 3.85 -3.47 4.35
N GLY A 27 4.49 -2.74 5.26
CA GLY A 27 4.69 -3.13 6.65
C GLY A 27 3.87 -2.27 7.62
N VAL A 28 4.11 -2.44 8.92
CA VAL A 28 3.49 -1.62 9.98
C VAL A 28 4.53 -1.15 11.00
N ASN A 29 4.29 0.02 11.58
CA ASN A 29 4.96 0.50 12.79
C ASN A 29 4.28 -0.12 14.02
N ILE A 30 5.06 -0.39 15.06
CA ILE A 30 4.56 -0.84 16.37
C ILE A 30 5.00 0.17 17.42
N GLY A 31 4.06 1.04 17.82
CA GLY A 31 4.23 1.97 18.93
C GLY A 31 4.36 1.29 20.30
N THR A 32 4.66 2.11 21.30
CA THR A 32 4.92 1.72 22.69
C THR A 32 4.19 2.61 23.72
N HIS A 33 3.58 3.72 23.29
CA HIS A 33 2.74 4.63 24.08
C HIS A 33 1.31 4.08 24.31
N VAL A 34 1.21 2.77 24.54
CA VAL A 34 -0.03 2.03 24.83
C VAL A 34 -0.06 1.65 26.31
N THR A 35 -1.19 1.79 26.99
CA THR A 35 -1.39 1.41 28.40
C THR A 35 -1.34 -0.10 28.58
N ASP A 36 -2.28 -0.82 27.97
CA ASP A 36 -2.38 -2.28 28.04
C ASP A 36 -1.87 -2.93 26.75
N LEU A 37 -0.57 -2.75 26.46
CA LEU A 37 0.06 -3.32 25.27
C LEU A 37 0.04 -4.86 25.33
N PRO A 38 -0.39 -5.56 24.27
CA PRO A 38 -0.39 -7.03 24.25
C PRO A 38 1.01 -7.61 24.39
N SER A 39 1.12 -8.84 24.89
CA SER A 39 2.40 -9.53 24.98
C SER A 39 3.04 -9.72 23.60
N ALA A 40 4.37 -9.74 23.54
CA ALA A 40 5.11 -9.87 22.28
C ALA A 40 4.70 -11.11 21.45
N SER A 41 4.32 -12.22 22.11
CA SER A 41 3.77 -13.41 21.46
C SER A 41 2.41 -13.16 20.79
N ASN A 42 1.55 -12.36 21.43
CA ASN A 42 0.22 -12.03 20.93
C ASN A 42 0.34 -11.03 19.77
N ILE A 43 1.23 -10.04 19.87
CA ILE A 43 1.56 -9.13 18.75
C ILE A 43 2.03 -9.94 17.53
N VAL A 44 2.93 -10.91 17.72
CA VAL A 44 3.38 -11.81 16.65
C VAL A 44 2.26 -12.70 16.09
N ALA A 45 1.28 -13.11 16.89
CA ALA A 45 0.10 -13.81 16.40
C ALA A 45 -0.79 -12.91 15.52
N ILE A 46 -1.01 -11.66 15.92
CA ILE A 46 -1.80 -10.65 15.20
C ILE A 46 -1.13 -10.29 13.85
N LEU A 47 0.18 -10.06 13.85
CA LEU A 47 0.96 -9.84 12.62
C LEU A 47 0.80 -11.01 11.64
N LYS A 48 0.86 -12.25 12.13
CA LYS A 48 0.69 -13.46 11.31
C LYS A 48 -0.74 -13.67 10.82
N SER A 49 -1.78 -13.39 11.62
CA SER A 49 -3.17 -13.53 11.16
C SER A 49 -3.52 -12.55 10.05
N HIS A 50 -2.95 -11.34 10.08
CA HIS A 50 -3.14 -10.31 9.05
C HIS A 50 -2.11 -10.35 7.91
N GLN A 51 -1.27 -11.40 7.87
CA GLN A 51 -0.26 -11.65 6.83
C GLN A 51 0.81 -10.53 6.70
N ILE A 52 1.06 -9.80 7.78
CA ILE A 52 2.03 -8.71 7.83
C ILE A 52 3.44 -9.28 7.89
N THR A 53 4.24 -8.97 6.86
CA THR A 53 5.59 -9.54 6.64
C THR A 53 6.73 -8.60 7.00
N HIS A 54 6.46 -7.31 7.20
CA HIS A 54 7.45 -6.28 7.47
C HIS A 54 7.02 -5.43 8.66
N VAL A 55 7.92 -5.22 9.63
CA VAL A 55 7.64 -4.51 10.88
C VAL A 55 8.73 -3.47 11.17
N ARG A 56 8.30 -2.30 11.64
CA ARG A 56 9.18 -1.31 12.27
C ARG A 56 8.94 -1.28 13.77
N LEU A 57 10.03 -1.39 14.53
CA LEU A 57 10.09 -1.15 15.97
C LEU A 57 10.81 0.19 16.20
N TYR A 58 10.32 1.01 17.14
CA TYR A 58 10.98 2.28 17.50
C TYR A 58 12.20 2.10 18.42
N ASP A 59 12.33 0.92 19.05
CA ASP A 59 13.44 0.55 19.92
C ASP A 59 14.00 -0.84 19.56
N ALA A 60 14.96 -1.30 20.35
CA ALA A 60 15.49 -2.66 20.32
C ALA A 60 14.92 -3.55 21.44
N ASN A 61 13.59 -3.54 21.64
CA ASN A 61 12.94 -4.30 22.71
C ASN A 61 13.27 -5.81 22.63
N ALA A 62 13.97 -6.32 23.65
CA ALA A 62 14.45 -7.70 23.68
C ALA A 62 13.31 -8.74 23.61
N HIS A 63 12.14 -8.47 24.19
CA HIS A 63 11.02 -9.40 24.16
C HIS A 63 10.37 -9.45 22.77
N MET A 64 10.26 -8.31 22.07
CA MET A 64 9.83 -8.29 20.67
C MET A 64 10.83 -9.01 19.76
N LEU A 65 12.12 -8.68 19.86
CA LEU A 65 13.17 -9.32 19.05
C LEU A 65 13.27 -10.84 19.27
N GLN A 66 12.96 -11.32 20.48
CA GLN A 66 12.83 -12.76 20.79
C GLN A 66 11.55 -13.37 20.22
N ALA A 67 10.38 -12.73 20.38
CA ALA A 67 9.11 -13.25 19.85
C ALA A 67 9.09 -13.30 18.31
N LEU A 68 9.80 -12.39 17.65
CA LEU A 68 9.94 -12.33 16.20
C LEU A 68 10.96 -13.35 15.63
N SER A 69 11.65 -14.09 16.49
CA SER A 69 12.58 -15.17 16.11
C SER A 69 11.87 -16.29 15.34
N ASN A 70 12.46 -16.72 14.22
CA ASN A 70 11.95 -17.74 13.30
C ASN A 70 10.54 -17.46 12.75
N THR A 71 10.08 -16.20 12.77
CA THR A 71 8.76 -15.82 12.20
C THR A 71 8.77 -15.59 10.70
N GLY A 72 9.94 -15.27 10.13
CA GLY A 72 10.08 -14.81 8.74
C GLY A 72 9.80 -13.32 8.52
N ILE A 73 9.31 -12.59 9.55
CA ILE A 73 9.00 -11.16 9.46
C ILE A 73 10.29 -10.34 9.39
N GLU A 74 10.39 -9.45 8.41
CA GLU A 74 11.52 -8.53 8.24
C GLU A 74 11.43 -7.34 9.22
N LEU A 75 12.52 -7.05 9.92
CA LEU A 75 12.55 -5.98 10.92
C LEU A 75 13.42 -4.79 10.51
N LEU A 76 12.80 -3.61 10.61
CA LEU A 76 13.46 -2.33 10.78
C LEU A 76 13.47 -2.02 12.29
N VAL A 77 14.66 -1.89 12.89
CA VAL A 77 14.84 -1.72 14.35
C VAL A 77 15.35 -0.31 14.65
N GLY A 78 14.72 0.38 15.60
CA GLY A 78 15.12 1.71 16.05
C GLY A 78 16.28 1.69 17.04
N VAL A 79 17.22 2.62 16.85
CA VAL A 79 18.04 3.22 17.91
C VAL A 79 17.23 4.38 18.47
N THR A 80 17.00 4.43 19.78
CA THR A 80 16.15 5.50 20.33
C THR A 80 16.88 6.85 20.33
N ASP A 81 16.12 7.94 20.33
CA ASP A 81 16.61 9.32 20.25
C ASP A 81 17.63 9.65 21.36
N GLU A 82 17.48 9.07 22.55
CA GLU A 82 18.38 9.21 23.70
C GLU A 82 19.70 8.42 23.53
N GLU A 83 19.69 7.32 22.78
CA GLU A 83 20.89 6.51 22.53
C GLU A 83 21.85 7.18 21.53
N ILE A 84 21.33 8.00 20.59
CA ILE A 84 22.09 8.61 19.49
C ILE A 84 23.31 9.39 20.00
N LEU A 85 23.15 10.18 21.08
CA LEU A 85 24.25 10.97 21.63
C LEU A 85 25.44 10.08 22.04
N ARG A 86 25.18 9.04 22.81
CA ARG A 86 26.21 8.14 23.35
C ARG A 86 26.84 7.25 22.28
N ILE A 87 26.08 6.89 21.26
CA ILE A 87 26.55 6.12 20.10
C ILE A 87 27.39 7.02 19.17
N GLY A 88 26.97 8.27 18.96
CA GLY A 88 27.68 9.26 18.14
C GLY A 88 28.99 9.75 18.76
N GLU A 89 29.08 9.79 20.09
CA GLU A 89 30.32 10.10 20.80
C GLU A 89 31.30 8.91 20.92
N SER A 90 30.83 7.66 20.77
CA SER A 90 31.64 6.48 21.12
C SER A 90 31.46 5.26 20.19
N PRO A 91 32.49 4.90 19.39
CA PRO A 91 32.49 3.68 18.58
C PRO A 91 32.31 2.38 19.39
N SER A 92 32.80 2.34 20.64
CA SER A 92 32.66 1.15 21.50
C SER A 92 31.24 1.01 22.07
N VAL A 93 30.51 2.11 22.28
CA VAL A 93 29.07 2.06 22.59
C VAL A 93 28.29 1.54 21.39
N ALA A 94 28.58 2.03 20.17
CA ALA A 94 27.96 1.53 18.94
C ALA A 94 28.22 0.04 18.70
N ALA A 95 29.46 -0.43 18.91
CA ALA A 95 29.81 -1.85 18.83
C ALA A 95 29.07 -2.70 19.87
N THR A 96 28.92 -2.19 21.10
CA THR A 96 28.14 -2.85 22.15
C THR A 96 26.66 -2.93 21.79
N TRP A 97 26.09 -1.86 21.21
CA TRP A 97 24.71 -1.80 20.75
C TRP A 97 24.45 -2.84 19.64
N ILE A 98 25.26 -2.85 18.58
CA ILE A 98 25.14 -3.84 17.48
C ILE A 98 25.28 -5.28 18.00
N SER A 99 26.24 -5.53 18.89
CA SER A 99 26.43 -6.86 19.48
C SER A 99 25.19 -7.35 20.24
N LYS A 100 24.68 -6.51 21.16
CA LYS A 100 23.54 -6.80 22.04
C LYS A 100 22.20 -6.86 21.30
N ASN A 101 21.96 -5.92 20.38
CA ASN A 101 20.63 -5.64 19.83
C ASN A 101 20.41 -6.20 18.42
N VAL A 102 21.48 -6.61 17.71
CA VAL A 102 21.39 -7.15 16.34
C VAL A 102 22.08 -8.51 16.24
N ALA A 103 23.38 -8.58 16.52
CA ALA A 103 24.17 -9.79 16.31
C ALA A 103 23.71 -10.97 17.21
N ALA A 104 23.22 -10.68 18.42
CA ALA A 104 22.68 -11.70 19.33
C ALA A 104 21.37 -12.38 18.84
N TYR A 105 20.63 -11.77 17.91
CA TYR A 105 19.34 -12.28 17.43
C TYR A 105 19.40 -12.86 16.01
N MET A 106 20.34 -12.40 15.18
CA MET A 106 20.56 -12.97 13.85
C MET A 106 21.24 -14.36 13.94
N PRO A 107 20.94 -15.29 13.02
CA PRO A 107 20.08 -15.16 11.84
C PRO A 107 18.59 -15.43 12.11
N HIS A 108 18.20 -15.85 13.32
CA HIS A 108 16.85 -16.34 13.62
C HIS A 108 15.78 -15.23 13.56
N THR A 109 16.10 -14.03 14.05
CA THR A 109 15.27 -12.83 13.85
C THR A 109 15.78 -12.07 12.63
N ASN A 110 14.92 -11.83 11.64
CA ASN A 110 15.32 -11.28 10.34
C ASN A 110 15.41 -9.74 10.35
N ILE A 111 16.38 -9.21 11.09
CA ILE A 111 16.70 -7.78 11.07
C ILE A 111 17.36 -7.43 9.73
N THR A 112 16.77 -6.50 8.98
CA THR A 112 17.28 -6.06 7.66
C THR A 112 17.67 -4.58 7.64
N THR A 113 17.12 -3.76 8.55
CA THR A 113 17.46 -2.32 8.61
C THR A 113 17.50 -1.81 10.05
N ILE A 114 18.36 -0.80 10.29
CA ILE A 114 18.40 0.00 11.51
C ILE A 114 18.00 1.44 11.17
N ALA A 115 17.06 2.00 11.92
CA ALA A 115 16.75 3.43 11.92
C ALA A 115 17.50 4.11 13.08
N VAL A 116 18.27 5.15 12.79
CA VAL A 116 18.94 5.97 13.82
C VAL A 116 18.04 7.14 14.19
N GLY A 117 17.29 7.00 15.28
CA GLY A 117 16.27 7.95 15.76
C GLY A 117 14.96 7.93 14.98
N SER A 118 14.09 8.90 15.28
CA SER A 118 12.95 9.26 14.43
C SER A 118 12.78 10.78 14.33
N GLU A 119 12.82 11.34 13.11
CA GLU A 119 12.65 12.79 12.82
C GLU A 119 13.60 13.72 13.59
N VAL A 120 14.75 13.23 14.03
CA VAL A 120 15.58 13.91 15.04
C VAL A 120 16.11 15.28 14.62
N LEU A 121 16.25 15.55 13.33
CA LEU A 121 16.62 16.88 12.83
C LEU A 121 15.53 17.94 13.04
N THR A 122 14.27 17.54 13.18
CA THR A 122 13.14 18.42 13.48
C THR A 122 12.72 18.38 14.96
N SER A 123 12.95 17.28 15.68
CA SER A 123 12.60 17.15 17.11
C SER A 123 13.72 17.51 18.10
N ILE A 124 15.01 17.27 17.78
CA ILE A 124 16.13 17.39 18.75
C ILE A 124 17.11 18.52 18.39
N PRO A 125 17.19 19.61 19.18
CA PRO A 125 18.18 20.67 18.96
C PRO A 125 19.63 20.16 18.96
N ASN A 126 20.40 20.54 17.95
CA ASN A 126 21.84 20.25 17.75
C ASN A 126 22.23 18.77 17.47
N VAL A 127 21.30 17.82 17.41
CA VAL A 127 21.63 16.37 17.21
C VAL A 127 22.42 16.08 15.93
N ALA A 128 22.30 16.94 14.92
CA ALA A 128 23.05 16.88 13.67
C ALA A 128 24.58 16.71 13.83
N ARG A 129 25.15 17.15 14.96
CA ARG A 129 26.58 16.98 15.29
C ARG A 129 26.98 15.54 15.59
N VAL A 130 26.04 14.70 16.05
CA VAL A 130 26.28 13.34 16.53
C VAL A 130 25.54 12.26 15.73
N LEU A 131 24.48 12.63 14.98
CA LEU A 131 23.71 11.70 14.14
C LEU A 131 24.58 11.01 13.07
N VAL A 132 25.31 11.77 12.25
CA VAL A 132 26.17 11.19 11.19
C VAL A 132 27.32 10.37 11.78
N PRO A 133 28.03 10.80 12.84
CA PRO A 133 28.94 9.93 13.59
C PRO A 133 28.28 8.63 14.08
N ALA A 134 27.07 8.68 14.67
CA ALA A 134 26.36 7.50 15.15
C ALA A 134 26.09 6.49 14.02
N MET A 135 25.60 6.95 12.87
CA MET A 135 25.40 6.11 11.68
C MET A 135 26.71 5.44 11.21
N ASN A 136 27.83 6.18 11.19
CA ASN A 136 29.13 5.65 10.81
C ASN A 136 29.71 4.66 11.84
N HIS A 137 29.52 4.90 13.14
CA HIS A 137 29.96 4.00 14.21
C HIS A 137 29.17 2.69 14.18
N LEU A 138 27.85 2.76 14.03
CA LEU A 138 26.99 1.58 13.89
C LEU A 138 27.31 0.80 12.61
N HIS A 139 27.60 1.49 11.49
CA HIS A 139 28.02 0.82 10.26
C HIS A 139 29.38 0.12 10.42
N SER A 140 30.35 0.77 11.05
CA SER A 140 31.66 0.17 11.34
C SER A 140 31.53 -1.07 12.21
N ALA A 141 30.60 -1.06 13.19
CA ALA A 141 30.28 -2.23 13.99
C ALA A 141 29.59 -3.34 13.17
N LEU A 142 28.65 -3.02 12.28
CA LEU A 142 28.08 -4.01 11.33
C LEU A 142 29.13 -4.59 10.37
N VAL A 143 30.15 -3.83 9.99
CA VAL A 143 31.29 -4.33 9.21
C VAL A 143 32.11 -5.31 10.05
N ALA A 144 32.47 -4.93 11.28
CA ALA A 144 33.22 -5.78 12.21
C ALA A 144 32.48 -7.07 12.59
N SER A 145 31.15 -7.04 12.74
CA SER A 145 30.31 -8.22 12.95
C SER A 145 30.00 -9.01 11.67
N ASN A 146 30.48 -8.57 10.50
CA ASN A 146 30.15 -9.14 9.18
C ASN A 146 28.63 -9.26 8.91
N LEU A 147 27.88 -8.19 9.24
CA LEU A 147 26.44 -8.06 9.03
C LEU A 147 26.06 -6.96 8.02
N HIS A 148 26.98 -6.06 7.67
CA HIS A 148 26.79 -4.89 6.78
C HIS A 148 26.21 -5.18 5.37
N PHE A 149 26.27 -6.44 4.90
CA PHE A 149 25.67 -6.87 3.63
C PHE A 149 24.21 -7.33 3.78
N ARG A 150 23.75 -7.63 5.01
CA ARG A 150 22.35 -7.96 5.34
C ARG A 150 21.60 -6.80 5.96
N VAL A 151 22.26 -6.09 6.88
CA VAL A 151 21.67 -5.02 7.68
C VAL A 151 22.09 -3.66 7.13
N LYS A 152 21.11 -2.82 6.79
CA LYS A 152 21.33 -1.44 6.35
C LYS A 152 21.10 -0.44 7.49
N ILE A 153 21.62 0.77 7.34
CA ILE A 153 21.47 1.87 8.32
C ILE A 153 20.95 3.09 7.59
N SER A 154 19.93 3.72 8.13
CA SER A 154 19.44 5.04 7.71
C SER A 154 18.84 5.77 8.92
N THR A 155 18.15 6.89 8.70
CA THR A 155 17.56 7.71 9.76
C THR A 155 16.25 8.33 9.24
N PRO A 156 15.08 8.03 9.84
CA PRO A 156 13.77 8.58 9.45
C PRO A 156 13.74 10.11 9.50
N GLN A 157 13.32 10.71 8.40
CA GLN A 157 13.27 12.16 8.23
C GLN A 157 11.82 12.65 8.04
N SER A 158 11.50 13.77 8.70
CA SER A 158 10.19 14.44 8.58
C SER A 158 10.01 15.12 7.22
N MET A 159 8.76 15.17 6.73
CA MET A 159 8.38 16.06 5.63
C MET A 159 8.63 17.55 5.94
N ASP A 160 8.62 17.96 7.21
CA ASP A 160 8.85 19.37 7.62
C ASP A 160 10.30 19.85 7.33
N LEU A 161 11.22 18.96 6.93
CA LEU A 161 12.53 19.33 6.37
C LEU A 161 12.46 19.89 4.94
N ILE A 162 11.35 19.70 4.23
CA ILE A 162 11.09 20.22 2.87
C ILE A 162 10.02 21.32 3.00
N PRO A 163 10.41 22.60 3.24
CA PRO A 163 9.47 23.67 3.61
C PRO A 163 8.51 24.08 2.49
N LYS A 164 8.75 23.63 1.25
CA LYS A 164 7.88 23.81 0.09
C LYS A 164 7.89 22.53 -0.77
N PRO A 165 7.09 21.51 -0.44
CA PRO A 165 7.04 20.27 -1.21
C PRO A 165 6.17 20.38 -2.47
N PHE A 166 5.47 21.51 -2.68
CA PHE A 166 4.61 21.75 -3.83
C PHE A 166 5.01 23.05 -4.58
N PRO A 167 5.14 23.03 -5.92
CA PRO A 167 5.11 21.84 -6.78
C PRO A 167 6.40 20.99 -6.66
N PRO A 168 6.32 19.64 -6.71
CA PRO A 168 7.43 18.74 -6.38
C PRO A 168 8.76 19.03 -7.10
N SER A 169 8.74 19.41 -8.37
CA SER A 169 9.95 19.72 -9.14
C SER A 169 10.77 20.93 -8.62
N THR A 170 10.18 21.73 -7.73
CA THR A 170 10.83 22.88 -7.09
C THR A 170 11.19 22.63 -5.62
N ALA A 171 10.86 21.43 -5.11
CA ALA A 171 11.12 21.07 -3.73
C ALA A 171 12.63 20.98 -3.46
N THR A 172 13.04 21.60 -2.36
CA THR A 172 14.41 21.53 -1.83
C THR A 172 14.34 21.38 -0.32
N PHE A 173 15.35 20.73 0.27
CA PHE A 173 15.52 20.72 1.71
C PHE A 173 15.74 22.13 2.25
N ASN A 174 15.31 22.38 3.49
CA ASN A 174 15.62 23.61 4.22
C ASN A 174 17.14 23.81 4.26
N SER A 175 17.62 24.93 3.72
CA SER A 175 19.04 25.23 3.52
C SER A 175 19.87 25.18 4.81
N SER A 176 19.24 25.40 5.97
CA SER A 176 19.82 25.24 7.31
C SER A 176 20.39 23.83 7.55
N TRP A 177 19.79 22.81 6.93
CA TRP A 177 20.15 21.40 7.09
C TRP A 177 21.01 20.84 5.95
N ASN A 178 21.28 21.61 4.87
CA ASN A 178 21.98 21.11 3.68
C ASN A 178 23.30 20.40 3.98
N SER A 179 24.10 20.91 4.93
CA SER A 179 25.36 20.27 5.32
C SER A 179 25.16 18.89 5.97
N THR A 180 24.15 18.75 6.83
CA THR A 180 23.80 17.50 7.52
C THR A 180 23.16 16.50 6.54
N ILE A 181 22.21 16.95 5.72
CA ILE A 181 21.53 16.11 4.74
C ILE A 181 22.51 15.63 3.67
N HIS A 182 23.41 16.48 3.16
CA HIS A 182 24.46 16.04 2.22
C HIS A 182 25.36 14.96 2.83
N GLN A 183 25.70 15.04 4.13
CA GLN A 183 26.46 14.00 4.81
C GLN A 183 25.67 12.69 4.96
N ILE A 184 24.38 12.76 5.28
CA ILE A 184 23.47 11.60 5.32
C ILE A 184 23.36 10.96 3.93
N LEU A 185 23.06 11.72 2.88
CA LEU A 185 22.94 11.22 1.51
C LEU A 185 24.25 10.61 1.01
N GLN A 186 25.40 11.19 1.36
CA GLN A 186 26.71 10.62 1.06
C GLN A 186 26.94 9.28 1.77
N PHE A 187 26.54 9.17 3.05
CA PHE A 187 26.60 7.89 3.78
C PHE A 187 25.67 6.83 3.17
N LEU A 188 24.42 7.18 2.84
CA LEU A 188 23.46 6.27 2.22
C LEU A 188 23.94 5.76 0.86
N LYS A 189 24.48 6.65 0.02
CA LYS A 189 25.09 6.31 -1.27
C LYS A 189 26.31 5.40 -1.11
N ASN A 190 27.20 5.70 -0.15
CA ASN A 190 28.41 4.90 0.10
C ASN A 190 28.10 3.50 0.68
N THR A 191 27.02 3.34 1.44
CA THR A 191 26.64 2.08 2.10
C THR A 191 25.61 1.25 1.30
N ASN A 192 25.14 1.78 0.17
CA ASN A 192 24.00 1.28 -0.60
C ASN A 192 22.77 1.06 0.30
N SER A 193 22.25 2.17 0.83
CA SER A 193 21.09 2.23 1.73
C SER A 193 20.06 3.26 1.23
N SER A 194 18.84 3.19 1.78
CA SER A 194 17.68 3.99 1.38
C SER A 194 17.51 5.24 2.26
N TYR A 195 16.99 6.32 1.69
CA TYR A 195 16.49 7.47 2.45
C TYR A 195 15.16 7.09 3.13
N MET A 196 15.06 7.27 4.45
CA MET A 196 13.84 7.00 5.21
C MET A 196 13.00 8.28 5.33
N LEU A 197 11.73 8.21 4.91
CA LEU A 197 10.82 9.35 4.90
C LEU A 197 9.57 9.05 5.73
N ASN A 198 9.22 9.94 6.65
CA ASN A 198 7.91 9.95 7.30
C ASN A 198 7.00 10.93 6.53
N ALA A 199 5.96 10.40 5.88
CA ALA A 199 5.11 11.13 4.95
C ALA A 199 3.63 10.97 5.32
N HIS A 200 3.05 11.99 5.96
CA HIS A 200 1.66 12.00 6.42
C HIS A 200 0.81 13.00 5.62
N PRO A 201 0.13 12.56 4.54
CA PRO A 201 -0.86 13.38 3.83
C PRO A 201 -1.93 14.01 4.73
N TYR A 202 -2.31 13.37 5.85
CA TYR A 202 -3.20 13.98 6.85
C TYR A 202 -2.69 15.35 7.35
N TYR A 203 -1.41 15.47 7.71
CA TYR A 203 -0.81 16.74 8.12
C TYR A 203 -0.63 17.70 6.93
N GLY A 204 -0.31 17.19 5.73
CA GLY A 204 -0.20 18.02 4.53
C GLY A 204 -1.53 18.63 4.07
N TYR A 205 -2.63 17.90 4.28
CA TYR A 205 -4.00 18.32 4.02
C TYR A 205 -4.49 19.32 5.08
N THR A 206 -4.39 18.98 6.37
CA THR A 206 -4.85 19.84 7.47
C THR A 206 -4.05 21.14 7.62
N LYS A 207 -2.71 21.11 7.47
CA LYS A 207 -1.88 22.33 7.36
C LYS A 207 -2.13 23.10 6.03
N GLY A 208 -2.85 22.52 5.09
CA GLY A 208 -3.03 23.02 3.72
C GLY A 208 -4.20 24.02 3.52
N ASP A 209 -4.96 24.35 4.56
CA ASP A 209 -6.00 25.39 4.57
C ASP A 209 -6.95 25.36 3.34
N GLY A 210 -7.45 24.17 3.00
CA GLY A 210 -8.38 23.95 1.89
C GLY A 210 -7.78 24.02 0.47
N ILE A 211 -6.48 24.27 0.32
CA ILE A 211 -5.79 24.30 -1.00
C ILE A 211 -5.84 22.93 -1.69
N PHE A 212 -5.75 21.85 -0.91
CA PHE A 212 -5.78 20.47 -1.41
C PHE A 212 -7.13 19.82 -1.11
N PRO A 213 -7.83 19.25 -2.12
CA PRO A 213 -9.08 18.53 -1.90
C PRO A 213 -8.81 17.21 -1.14
N ILE A 214 -9.73 16.81 -0.25
CA ILE A 214 -9.52 15.63 0.60
C ILE A 214 -9.32 14.35 -0.22
N GLU A 215 -9.98 14.23 -1.38
CA GLU A 215 -9.82 13.11 -2.30
C GLU A 215 -8.36 12.88 -2.70
N TYR A 216 -7.59 13.96 -2.89
CA TYR A 216 -6.16 13.90 -3.23
C TYR A 216 -5.30 13.37 -2.08
N ALA A 217 -5.65 13.73 -0.85
CA ALA A 217 -4.97 13.25 0.35
C ALA A 217 -5.30 11.78 0.64
N LEU A 218 -6.54 11.36 0.37
CA LEU A 218 -7.07 10.00 0.52
C LEU A 218 -6.73 9.03 -0.64
N LEU A 219 -5.87 9.46 -1.57
CA LEU A 219 -5.53 8.72 -2.80
C LEU A 219 -6.77 8.30 -3.64
N ARG A 220 -7.88 9.04 -3.55
CA ARG A 220 -9.09 8.88 -4.39
C ARG A 220 -8.88 9.62 -5.72
N SER A 221 -9.36 9.04 -6.83
CA SER A 221 -9.13 9.62 -8.17
C SER A 221 -9.80 10.99 -8.36
N LEU A 222 -9.01 12.02 -8.66
CA LEU A 222 -9.51 13.35 -8.98
C LEU A 222 -10.15 13.42 -10.38
N PRO A 223 -11.26 14.17 -10.56
CA PRO A 223 -11.78 14.54 -11.87
C PRO A 223 -10.70 15.22 -12.74
N SER A 224 -10.76 15.03 -14.06
CA SER A 224 -9.74 15.56 -15.00
C SER A 224 -9.53 17.09 -14.92
N THR A 225 -10.54 17.84 -14.47
CA THR A 225 -10.49 19.29 -14.23
C THR A 225 -9.86 19.70 -12.90
N LYS A 226 -9.75 18.78 -11.93
CA LYS A 226 -9.12 18.98 -10.62
C LYS A 226 -7.74 18.30 -10.49
N LYS A 227 -7.30 17.50 -11.49
CA LYS A 227 -6.00 16.80 -11.44
C LYS A 227 -4.85 17.78 -11.18
N ILE A 228 -4.04 17.49 -10.16
CA ILE A 228 -2.89 18.31 -9.79
C ILE A 228 -1.74 18.01 -10.75
N VAL A 229 -1.17 19.06 -11.34
CA VAL A 229 -0.11 18.98 -12.35
C VAL A 229 1.05 19.85 -11.91
N ASP A 230 2.25 19.30 -11.90
CA ASP A 230 3.48 20.07 -11.70
C ASP A 230 3.77 20.89 -12.97
N PRO A 231 3.93 22.23 -12.86
CA PRO A 231 3.97 23.12 -14.03
C PRO A 231 5.28 23.05 -14.81
N ASN A 232 6.36 22.50 -14.24
CA ASN A 232 7.68 22.44 -14.87
C ASN A 232 7.90 21.11 -15.60
N THR A 233 7.35 20.03 -15.05
CA THR A 233 7.52 18.65 -15.55
C THR A 233 6.30 18.12 -16.30
N LEU A 234 5.14 18.76 -16.13
CA LEU A 234 3.83 18.30 -16.58
C LEU A 234 3.39 16.93 -16.00
N PHE A 235 4.10 16.45 -14.98
CA PHE A 235 3.70 15.25 -14.24
C PHE A 235 2.40 15.48 -13.49
N ARG A 236 1.51 14.48 -13.59
CA ARG A 236 0.20 14.47 -12.95
C ARG A 236 0.31 13.68 -11.67
N TYR A 237 -0.07 14.30 -10.56
CA TYR A 237 -0.10 13.67 -9.25
C TYR A 237 -1.56 13.35 -8.94
N ASP A 238 -1.86 12.05 -8.93
CA ASP A 238 -3.18 11.54 -8.57
C ASP A 238 -3.30 11.24 -7.06
N SER A 239 -2.21 11.40 -6.29
CA SER A 239 -2.23 11.37 -4.83
C SER A 239 -1.22 12.35 -4.20
N MET A 240 -1.53 12.84 -2.99
CA MET A 240 -0.62 13.66 -2.19
C MET A 240 0.63 12.88 -1.75
N PHE A 241 0.45 11.58 -1.47
CA PHE A 241 1.53 10.65 -1.12
C PHE A 241 2.62 10.60 -2.21
N ASP A 242 2.23 10.42 -3.47
CA ASP A 242 3.15 10.40 -4.61
C ASP A 242 3.94 11.71 -4.74
N ALA A 243 3.28 12.85 -4.51
CA ALA A 243 3.92 14.15 -4.58
C ALA A 243 4.86 14.43 -3.40
N MET A 244 4.59 13.93 -2.19
CA MET A 244 5.51 14.01 -1.05
C MET A 244 6.79 13.19 -1.30
N VAL A 245 6.65 12.00 -1.89
CA VAL A 245 7.79 11.15 -2.25
C VAL A 245 8.61 11.77 -3.39
N ASP A 246 7.96 12.29 -4.45
CA ASP A 246 8.68 12.98 -5.54
C ASP A 246 9.33 14.30 -5.08
N ALA A 247 8.67 15.09 -4.21
CA ALA A 247 9.28 16.29 -3.62
C ALA A 247 10.56 15.95 -2.84
N THR A 248 10.61 14.77 -2.23
CA THR A 248 11.80 14.25 -1.58
C THR A 248 12.85 13.79 -2.60
N TYR A 249 12.48 13.11 -3.68
CA TYR A 249 13.41 12.77 -4.76
C TYR A 249 14.03 14.04 -5.41
N TYR A 250 13.24 15.07 -5.70
CA TYR A 250 13.75 16.35 -6.21
C TYR A 250 14.63 17.08 -5.20
N SER A 251 14.30 17.04 -3.91
CA SER A 251 15.14 17.63 -2.85
C SER A 251 16.50 16.93 -2.72
N ILE A 252 16.54 15.60 -2.93
CA ILE A 252 17.77 14.80 -2.99
C ILE A 252 18.58 15.14 -4.26
N GLN A 253 17.91 15.26 -5.41
CA GLN A 253 18.52 15.64 -6.69
C GLN A 253 19.12 17.06 -6.65
N ALA A 254 18.48 18.01 -5.95
CA ALA A 254 18.96 19.37 -5.77
C ALA A 254 20.30 19.44 -4.98
N LEU A 255 20.64 18.40 -4.21
CA LEU A 255 21.95 18.23 -3.57
C LEU A 255 22.94 17.41 -4.41
N ASN A 256 22.63 17.15 -5.69
CA ASN A 256 23.39 16.34 -6.66
C ASN A 256 23.49 14.84 -6.30
N PHE A 257 22.51 14.32 -5.56
CA PHE A 257 22.38 12.89 -5.31
C PHE A 257 21.30 12.27 -6.21
N ASN A 258 21.64 11.15 -6.83
CA ASN A 258 20.75 10.31 -7.63
C ASN A 258 20.78 8.88 -7.07
N ASP A 259 19.84 8.03 -7.52
CA ASP A 259 19.80 6.58 -7.31
C ASP A 259 19.60 6.10 -5.85
N ILE A 260 19.55 7.02 -4.87
CA ILE A 260 19.16 6.72 -3.49
C ILE A 260 17.65 6.44 -3.47
N ARG A 261 17.26 5.19 -3.16
CA ARG A 261 15.86 4.79 -3.01
C ARG A 261 15.24 5.46 -1.80
N ILE A 262 13.97 5.89 -1.91
CA ILE A 262 13.16 6.27 -0.75
C ILE A 262 12.41 5.05 -0.22
N ILE A 263 12.34 4.92 1.11
CA ILE A 263 11.44 4.02 1.83
C ILE A 263 10.59 4.87 2.77
N VAL A 264 9.27 4.71 2.74
CA VAL A 264 8.37 5.47 3.62
C VAL A 264 8.25 4.73 4.94
N THR A 265 8.76 5.33 6.01
CA THR A 265 8.90 4.70 7.34
C THR A 265 7.73 4.98 8.28
N GLU A 266 7.00 6.07 8.09
CA GLU A 266 5.68 6.33 8.68
C GLU A 266 4.76 6.97 7.64
N THR A 267 3.51 6.52 7.59
CA THR A 267 2.41 7.15 6.86
C THR A 267 1.09 6.54 7.32
N GLY A 268 -0.01 7.29 7.33
CA GLY A 268 -1.30 6.78 7.81
C GLY A 268 -2.37 7.85 7.81
N TRP A 269 -3.49 7.55 8.46
CA TRP A 269 -4.59 8.50 8.69
C TRP A 269 -5.35 8.13 9.97
N PRO A 270 -5.65 9.08 10.85
CA PRO A 270 -6.31 8.82 12.12
C PRO A 270 -7.81 8.56 11.97
N HIS A 271 -8.35 7.59 12.71
CA HIS A 271 -9.75 7.16 12.63
C HIS A 271 -10.72 7.91 13.54
N LEU A 272 -10.20 8.68 14.52
CA LEU A 272 -11.00 9.50 15.43
C LEU A 272 -10.26 10.77 15.89
N GLY A 273 -10.74 11.93 15.49
CA GLY A 273 -10.25 13.24 15.94
C GLY A 273 -11.19 14.01 16.86
N GLY A 274 -10.76 15.20 17.27
CA GLY A 274 -11.58 16.15 18.03
C GLY A 274 -12.51 17.00 17.15
N SER A 275 -13.24 17.93 17.77
CA SER A 275 -14.17 18.85 17.08
C SER A 275 -13.53 19.70 15.98
N ASN A 276 -12.21 19.88 16.03
CA ASN A 276 -11.42 20.69 15.11
C ASN A 276 -10.67 19.82 14.08
N GLU A 277 -10.95 18.51 14.07
CA GLU A 277 -10.27 17.49 13.25
C GLU A 277 -11.32 16.62 12.51
N PRO A 278 -12.31 17.20 11.82
CA PRO A 278 -13.50 16.47 11.34
C PRO A 278 -13.17 15.34 10.34
N ASP A 279 -12.04 15.47 9.64
CA ASP A 279 -11.59 14.51 8.64
C ASP A 279 -10.77 13.34 9.24
N ALA A 280 -10.45 13.37 10.53
CA ALA A 280 -9.92 12.23 11.28
C ALA A 280 -11.09 11.31 11.67
N SER A 281 -11.50 10.47 10.71
CA SER A 281 -12.72 9.65 10.78
C SER A 281 -12.48 8.23 10.28
N LEU A 282 -13.34 7.31 10.71
CA LEU A 282 -13.25 5.88 10.38
C LEU A 282 -13.26 5.62 8.86
N GLU A 283 -14.15 6.29 8.11
CA GLU A 283 -14.23 6.17 6.64
C GLU A 283 -12.96 6.67 5.96
N ASN A 284 -12.40 7.79 6.43
CA ASN A 284 -11.19 8.38 5.87
C ASN A 284 -9.96 7.52 6.18
N ALA A 285 -9.86 6.96 7.39
CA ALA A 285 -8.79 6.04 7.77
C ALA A 285 -8.84 4.71 6.98
N GLU A 286 -10.02 4.11 6.85
CA GLU A 286 -10.25 2.92 6.01
C GLU A 286 -9.87 3.20 4.56
N THR A 287 -10.35 4.34 4.02
CA THR A 287 -10.05 4.79 2.66
C THR A 287 -8.55 4.95 2.43
N TYR A 288 -7.89 5.73 3.29
CA TYR A 288 -6.48 6.07 3.13
C TYR A 288 -5.62 4.80 3.13
N ASN A 289 -5.76 3.97 4.17
CA ASN A 289 -4.91 2.80 4.34
C ASN A 289 -5.17 1.72 3.26
N ASN A 290 -6.42 1.48 2.86
CA ASN A 290 -6.69 0.55 1.74
C ASN A 290 -6.21 1.08 0.39
N ASN A 291 -6.35 2.39 0.12
CA ASN A 291 -5.86 2.97 -1.12
C ASN A 291 -4.33 3.02 -1.16
N LEU A 292 -3.68 3.31 -0.03
CA LEU A 292 -2.23 3.24 0.14
C LEU A 292 -1.70 1.83 -0.10
N ILE A 293 -2.30 0.80 0.51
CA ILE A 293 -1.92 -0.60 0.29
C ILE A 293 -2.00 -0.94 -1.21
N ARG A 294 -3.10 -0.58 -1.87
CA ARG A 294 -3.26 -0.79 -3.31
C ARG A 294 -2.24 0.00 -4.14
N ARG A 295 -1.95 1.25 -3.76
CA ARG A 295 -0.96 2.12 -4.41
C ARG A 295 0.44 1.53 -4.34
N VAL A 296 0.84 0.99 -3.19
CA VAL A 296 2.15 0.38 -2.97
C VAL A 296 2.25 -0.97 -3.68
N LEU A 297 1.30 -1.89 -3.46
CA LEU A 297 1.31 -3.24 -4.05
C LEU A 297 1.13 -3.28 -5.59
N ASN A 298 0.91 -2.13 -6.23
CA ASN A 298 1.03 -1.97 -7.69
C ASN A 298 2.48 -1.96 -8.21
N ASP A 299 3.48 -2.03 -7.32
CA ASP A 299 4.91 -2.21 -7.62
C ASP A 299 5.52 -1.12 -8.54
N SER A 300 5.03 0.11 -8.37
CA SER A 300 5.46 1.27 -9.15
C SER A 300 5.85 2.45 -8.25
N GLY A 301 6.86 3.20 -8.68
CA GLY A 301 7.28 4.43 -8.00
C GLY A 301 6.40 5.64 -8.32
N PRO A 302 6.71 6.83 -7.76
CA PRO A 302 5.99 8.07 -8.05
C PRO A 302 6.27 8.56 -9.48
N PRO A 303 5.55 9.59 -9.99
CA PRO A 303 5.66 10.06 -11.37
C PRO A 303 7.07 10.33 -11.91
N SER A 304 8.02 10.83 -11.10
CA SER A 304 9.41 11.04 -11.54
C SER A 304 10.25 9.76 -11.53
N GLN A 305 9.93 8.79 -10.67
CA GLN A 305 10.67 7.54 -10.50
C GLN A 305 9.79 6.28 -10.70
N PRO A 306 9.04 6.12 -11.82
CA PRO A 306 7.98 5.12 -11.94
C PRO A 306 8.45 3.66 -11.81
N LYS A 307 9.76 3.40 -11.93
CA LYS A 307 10.40 2.08 -11.77
C LYS A 307 10.93 1.80 -10.35
N MET A 308 10.78 2.72 -9.40
CA MET A 308 11.32 2.62 -8.04
C MET A 308 10.19 2.45 -7.04
N ALA A 309 9.78 1.19 -6.83
CA ALA A 309 8.77 0.77 -5.86
C ALA A 309 8.91 1.46 -4.48
N ILE A 310 7.80 1.97 -3.95
CA ILE A 310 7.74 2.71 -2.69
C ILE A 310 7.43 1.75 -1.53
N ASN A 311 8.44 1.03 -1.04
CA ASN A 311 8.30 0.24 0.19
C ASN A 311 7.84 1.16 1.34
N THR A 312 6.82 0.73 2.08
CA THR A 312 6.05 1.62 2.97
C THR A 312 5.68 0.92 4.28
N TYR A 313 5.78 1.61 5.41
CA TYR A 313 5.28 1.16 6.70
C TYR A 313 4.09 2.04 7.14
N ILE A 314 2.94 1.43 7.38
CA ILE A 314 1.76 2.13 7.90
C ILE A 314 1.99 2.48 9.37
N TYR A 315 1.60 3.68 9.76
CA TYR A 315 1.51 4.17 11.11
C TYR A 315 0.02 4.14 11.54
N GLU A 316 -0.42 3.23 12.41
CA GLU A 316 0.35 2.17 13.08
C GLU A 316 -0.47 0.94 13.51
N LEU A 317 0.15 -0.05 14.16
CA LEU A 317 -0.51 -1.32 14.52
C LEU A 317 -1.67 -1.15 15.53
N PHE A 318 -1.53 -0.28 16.54
CA PHE A 318 -2.49 -0.10 17.64
C PHE A 318 -2.68 1.38 17.98
N ASP A 319 -3.79 1.72 18.63
CA ASP A 319 -4.01 3.06 19.18
C ASP A 319 -3.08 3.36 20.38
N GLU A 320 -2.21 4.37 20.25
CA GLU A 320 -1.29 4.84 21.29
C GLU A 320 -1.99 5.83 22.27
N ASP A 321 -2.78 5.29 23.21
CA ASP A 321 -3.62 6.06 24.15
C ASP A 321 -2.85 7.05 25.05
N LYS A 322 -1.54 6.87 25.26
CA LYS A 322 -0.69 7.75 26.05
C LYS A 322 -0.14 8.97 25.28
N ARG A 323 -0.34 9.06 23.95
CA ARG A 323 0.19 10.18 23.15
C ARG A 323 -0.36 11.55 23.59
N THR A 324 0.48 12.56 23.51
CA THR A 324 0.15 13.96 23.78
C THR A 324 -0.17 14.71 22.48
N GLY A 325 -1.00 15.75 22.57
CA GLY A 325 -1.43 16.54 21.41
C GLY A 325 -2.95 16.50 21.21
N PRO A 326 -3.43 16.69 19.97
CA PRO A 326 -4.82 16.52 19.58
C PRO A 326 -5.42 15.12 19.88
N ILE A 327 -6.72 14.95 19.64
CA ILE A 327 -7.39 13.66 19.86
C ILE A 327 -6.99 12.66 18.77
N SER A 328 -6.76 13.12 17.54
CA SER A 328 -6.29 12.27 16.44
C SER A 328 -5.00 11.51 16.74
N GLU A 329 -4.07 12.12 17.50
CA GLU A 329 -2.79 11.52 17.89
C GLU A 329 -2.92 10.14 18.53
N ARG A 330 -4.03 9.85 19.21
CA ARG A 330 -4.24 8.57 19.92
C ARG A 330 -4.91 7.49 19.07
N HIS A 331 -5.32 7.81 17.85
CA HIS A 331 -6.27 7.01 17.07
C HIS A 331 -5.74 6.72 15.65
N TRP A 332 -4.50 6.26 15.52
CA TRP A 332 -3.86 5.86 14.25
C TRP A 332 -3.83 4.34 14.04
N GLY A 333 -4.39 3.55 14.97
CA GLY A 333 -4.32 2.10 14.98
C GLY A 333 -5.09 1.42 13.86
N LEU A 334 -4.48 0.37 13.30
CA LEU A 334 -5.13 -0.56 12.38
C LEU A 334 -5.97 -1.63 13.12
N PHE A 335 -5.58 -1.99 14.35
CA PHE A 335 -6.19 -3.08 15.13
C PHE A 335 -6.43 -2.68 16.59
N TYR A 336 -7.38 -3.35 17.25
CA TYR A 336 -7.58 -3.23 18.70
C TYR A 336 -6.61 -4.13 19.48
N THR A 337 -6.07 -3.60 20.58
CA THR A 337 -5.15 -4.32 21.48
C THR A 337 -5.81 -5.53 22.16
N THR A 338 -7.11 -5.45 22.46
CA THR A 338 -7.84 -6.45 23.26
C THR A 338 -7.96 -7.82 22.60
N ASN A 339 -8.02 -7.86 21.27
CA ASN A 339 -8.32 -9.08 20.50
C ASN A 339 -7.58 -9.17 19.14
N GLY A 340 -6.92 -8.11 18.68
CA GLY A 340 -6.29 -8.06 17.36
C GLY A 340 -7.24 -7.97 16.16
N SER A 341 -8.54 -7.71 16.38
CA SER A 341 -9.46 -7.43 15.27
C SER A 341 -9.22 -6.02 14.72
N SER A 342 -9.44 -5.85 13.43
CA SER A 342 -9.26 -4.56 12.76
C SER A 342 -10.24 -3.50 13.26
N VAL A 343 -9.79 -2.25 13.30
CA VAL A 343 -10.64 -1.08 13.60
C VAL A 343 -11.62 -0.83 12.45
N TYR A 344 -11.18 -1.10 11.21
CA TYR A 344 -11.95 -1.05 9.97
C TYR A 344 -11.47 -2.15 9.01
N PRO A 345 -12.25 -2.54 7.98
CA PRO A 345 -11.83 -3.52 6.99
C PRO A 345 -10.51 -3.14 6.29
N LEU A 346 -9.52 -4.03 6.30
CA LEU A 346 -8.30 -3.90 5.51
C LEU A 346 -7.70 -5.27 5.14
N SER A 347 -6.85 -5.31 4.12
CA SER A 347 -6.08 -6.51 3.75
C SER A 347 -4.72 -6.15 3.15
N PHE A 348 -3.65 -6.76 3.67
CA PHE A 348 -2.28 -6.58 3.19
C PHE A 348 -1.93 -7.42 1.95
N SER A 349 -2.85 -8.24 1.45
CA SER A 349 -2.58 -9.17 0.35
C SER A 349 -2.84 -8.58 -1.04
N SER A 350 -1.87 -8.74 -1.94
CA SER A 350 -2.01 -8.43 -3.37
C SER A 350 -2.94 -9.38 -4.14
N SER A 351 -3.53 -10.38 -3.47
CA SER A 351 -4.55 -11.28 -4.04
C SER A 351 -5.85 -10.57 -4.47
N ASN A 352 -6.08 -9.33 -4.04
CA ASN A 352 -7.16 -8.48 -4.56
C ASN A 352 -6.79 -7.79 -5.89
N LYS A 353 -6.06 -8.49 -6.78
CA LYS A 353 -5.93 -8.10 -8.19
C LYS A 353 -7.26 -8.26 -8.90
N VAL A 354 -8.02 -7.16 -8.95
CA VAL A 354 -9.28 -6.99 -9.68
C VAL A 354 -10.41 -7.90 -9.19
N PHE A 355 -10.80 -7.74 -7.92
CA PHE A 355 -12.22 -7.68 -7.53
C PHE A 355 -12.39 -6.72 -6.35
N GLY A 356 -13.44 -5.90 -6.39
CA GLY A 356 -13.79 -5.00 -5.29
C GLY A 356 -14.41 -5.78 -4.14
N ASN A 357 -13.62 -6.04 -3.10
CA ASN A 357 -14.09 -6.74 -1.90
C ASN A 357 -13.90 -5.85 -0.66
N SER A 358 -14.67 -4.77 -0.64
CA SER A 358 -15.19 -4.19 0.61
C SER A 358 -16.02 -5.23 1.38
N SER A 359 -16.67 -4.82 2.47
CA SER A 359 -17.94 -5.44 2.85
C SER A 359 -18.83 -5.59 1.61
N LYS A 360 -19.53 -6.73 1.49
CA LYS A 360 -20.42 -7.02 0.35
C LYS A 360 -21.70 -6.19 0.49
N SER A 361 -21.56 -4.92 0.10
CA SER A 361 -22.60 -3.91 0.09
C SER A 361 -23.49 -4.11 -1.14
N PHE A 362 -24.73 -4.52 -0.92
CA PHE A 362 -25.75 -4.64 -1.95
C PHE A 362 -26.57 -3.35 -2.03
N CYS A 363 -27.02 -2.97 -3.22
CA CYS A 363 -27.91 -1.83 -3.41
C CYS A 363 -29.35 -2.32 -3.61
N VAL A 364 -30.26 -1.99 -2.68
CA VAL A 364 -31.65 -2.48 -2.67
C VAL A 364 -32.64 -1.33 -2.63
N ALA A 365 -33.86 -1.54 -3.12
CA ALA A 365 -34.92 -0.52 -3.06
C ALA A 365 -35.48 -0.41 -1.64
N LYS A 366 -35.65 0.82 -1.14
CA LYS A 366 -36.13 1.10 0.21
C LYS A 366 -37.59 0.67 0.41
N ASP A 367 -37.95 0.32 1.64
CA ASP A 367 -39.35 0.21 2.03
C ASP A 367 -40.01 1.59 2.12
N GLY A 368 -41.20 1.72 1.53
CA GLY A 368 -41.99 2.96 1.55
C GLY A 368 -41.51 4.08 0.62
N ALA A 369 -40.51 3.83 -0.25
CA ALA A 369 -40.14 4.77 -1.30
C ALA A 369 -41.24 4.91 -2.37
N ASP A 370 -41.25 6.05 -3.07
CA ASP A 370 -42.25 6.40 -4.07
C ASP A 370 -42.24 5.43 -5.26
N ALA A 371 -43.43 4.94 -5.64
CA ALA A 371 -43.58 3.91 -6.66
C ALA A 371 -43.32 4.41 -8.09
N GLU A 372 -43.66 5.66 -8.40
CA GLU A 372 -43.42 6.24 -9.74
C GLU A 372 -41.93 6.51 -9.93
N LYS A 373 -41.25 7.03 -8.90
CA LYS A 373 -39.79 7.16 -8.88
C LYS A 373 -39.08 5.81 -8.98
N MET A 374 -39.56 4.79 -8.26
CA MET A 374 -38.91 3.47 -8.23
C MET A 374 -39.00 2.76 -9.58
N GLU A 375 -40.16 2.83 -10.25
CA GLU A 375 -40.34 2.35 -11.63
C GLU A 375 -39.42 3.10 -12.61
N ALA A 376 -39.37 4.44 -12.53
CA ALA A 376 -38.47 5.25 -13.36
C ALA A 376 -36.98 4.93 -13.12
N GLY A 377 -36.60 4.65 -11.87
CA GLY A 377 -35.26 4.18 -11.50
C GLY A 377 -34.95 2.78 -12.05
N LEU A 378 -35.92 1.87 -12.05
CA LEU A 378 -35.80 0.51 -12.60
C LEU A 378 -35.63 0.57 -14.14
N ASP A 379 -36.47 1.32 -14.83
CA ASP A 379 -36.35 1.60 -16.27
C ASP A 379 -34.99 2.22 -16.61
N TRP A 380 -34.54 3.20 -15.81
CA TRP A 380 -33.22 3.80 -16.00
C TRP A 380 -32.09 2.79 -15.79
N ALA A 381 -32.14 1.96 -14.74
CA ALA A 381 -31.14 0.94 -14.45
C ALA A 381 -31.03 -0.07 -15.59
N CYS A 382 -32.15 -0.62 -16.06
CA CYS A 382 -32.20 -1.60 -17.15
C CYS A 382 -31.82 -0.98 -18.51
N GLY A 383 -32.18 0.27 -18.76
CA GLY A 383 -31.91 0.98 -20.01
C GLY A 383 -30.55 1.68 -20.04
N GLN A 384 -30.47 2.85 -19.41
CA GLN A 384 -29.28 3.73 -19.48
C GLN A 384 -28.13 3.25 -18.58
N GLY A 385 -28.45 2.72 -17.40
CA GLY A 385 -27.49 2.16 -16.43
C GLY A 385 -26.88 0.82 -16.87
N ARG A 386 -27.50 0.12 -17.83
CA ARG A 386 -27.05 -1.18 -18.38
C ARG A 386 -26.96 -2.30 -17.34
N ALA A 387 -27.91 -2.30 -16.39
CA ALA A 387 -28.15 -3.42 -15.50
C ALA A 387 -28.60 -4.67 -16.28
N ASN A 388 -28.24 -5.85 -15.80
CA ASN A 388 -28.58 -7.14 -16.40
C ASN A 388 -29.99 -7.58 -15.98
N CYS A 389 -31.00 -6.85 -16.42
CA CYS A 389 -32.40 -7.12 -16.11
C CYS A 389 -32.98 -8.37 -16.80
N ALA A 390 -32.13 -9.27 -17.33
CA ALA A 390 -32.53 -10.55 -17.88
C ALA A 390 -33.00 -11.56 -16.81
N ALA A 391 -32.54 -11.42 -15.56
CA ALA A 391 -32.91 -12.34 -14.47
C ALA A 391 -34.31 -12.06 -13.88
N ILE A 392 -34.84 -10.85 -14.07
CA ILE A 392 -36.17 -10.39 -13.61
C ILE A 392 -37.25 -10.50 -14.69
N GLN A 393 -37.00 -11.17 -15.81
CA GLN A 393 -37.99 -11.39 -16.87
C GLN A 393 -38.90 -12.59 -16.56
N ALA A 394 -40.11 -12.62 -17.11
CA ALA A 394 -41.07 -13.72 -16.87
C ALA A 394 -40.44 -15.11 -17.07
N GLY A 395 -40.55 -15.97 -16.05
CA GLY A 395 -39.96 -17.32 -16.04
C GLY A 395 -38.45 -17.38 -15.73
N ARG A 396 -37.84 -16.30 -15.23
CA ARG A 396 -36.42 -16.25 -14.82
C ARG A 396 -36.26 -16.23 -13.29
N PRO A 397 -35.05 -16.53 -12.75
CA PRO A 397 -34.89 -16.84 -11.33
C PRO A 397 -35.26 -15.71 -10.35
N CYS A 398 -35.19 -14.45 -10.77
CA CYS A 398 -35.52 -13.27 -9.96
C CYS A 398 -36.84 -12.61 -10.37
N TYR A 399 -37.70 -13.29 -11.15
CA TYR A 399 -39.01 -12.76 -11.52
C TYR A 399 -40.00 -12.71 -10.36
N PHE A 400 -39.84 -13.60 -9.38
CA PHE A 400 -40.70 -13.68 -8.20
C PHE A 400 -39.94 -13.23 -6.93
N PRO A 401 -40.58 -12.46 -6.03
CA PRO A 401 -41.94 -11.94 -6.16
C PRO A 401 -42.05 -10.87 -7.26
N ASN A 402 -43.21 -10.84 -7.93
CA ASN A 402 -43.43 -10.02 -9.11
C ASN A 402 -43.97 -8.64 -8.70
N ASP A 403 -43.06 -7.83 -8.18
CA ASP A 403 -43.30 -6.46 -7.74
C ASP A 403 -42.12 -5.54 -8.06
N VAL A 404 -42.42 -4.25 -8.23
CA VAL A 404 -41.47 -3.20 -8.62
C VAL A 404 -40.27 -3.15 -7.66
N LYS A 405 -40.50 -3.26 -6.34
CA LYS A 405 -39.42 -3.17 -5.33
C LYS A 405 -38.39 -4.29 -5.50
N SER A 406 -38.85 -5.51 -5.75
CA SER A 406 -37.98 -6.69 -5.88
C SER A 406 -37.23 -6.70 -7.21
N HIS A 407 -37.87 -6.24 -8.30
CA HIS A 407 -37.23 -6.07 -9.60
C HIS A 407 -36.23 -4.91 -9.60
N ALA A 408 -36.60 -3.76 -9.01
CA ALA A 408 -35.74 -2.60 -8.77
C ALA A 408 -34.52 -2.96 -7.94
N SER A 409 -34.70 -3.67 -6.81
CA SER A 409 -33.58 -4.12 -5.97
C SER A 409 -32.55 -4.94 -6.75
N TYR A 410 -32.98 -5.85 -7.63
CA TYR A 410 -32.06 -6.61 -8.46
C TYR A 410 -31.31 -5.74 -9.48
N ALA A 411 -32.04 -4.85 -10.18
CA ALA A 411 -31.47 -3.96 -11.18
C ALA A 411 -30.51 -2.92 -10.56
N TYR A 412 -30.87 -2.35 -9.41
CA TYR A 412 -30.09 -1.39 -8.65
C TYR A 412 -28.79 -2.04 -8.15
N ASN A 413 -28.86 -3.26 -7.63
CA ASN A 413 -27.67 -3.99 -7.22
C ASN A 413 -26.75 -4.32 -8.39
N ASP A 414 -27.25 -4.89 -9.49
CA ASP A 414 -26.41 -5.24 -10.63
C ASP A 414 -25.76 -4.00 -11.30
N TYR A 415 -26.47 -2.86 -11.37
CA TYR A 415 -25.87 -1.56 -11.70
C TYR A 415 -24.76 -1.19 -10.71
N TYR A 416 -25.06 -1.21 -9.41
CA TYR A 416 -24.14 -0.77 -8.36
C TYR A 416 -22.87 -1.61 -8.34
N GLN A 417 -22.95 -2.94 -8.40
CA GLN A 417 -21.77 -3.83 -8.43
C GLN A 417 -20.87 -3.61 -9.66
N LYS A 418 -21.42 -3.13 -10.78
CA LYS A 418 -20.65 -2.76 -11.98
C LYS A 418 -20.02 -1.38 -11.85
N MET A 419 -20.77 -0.41 -11.31
CA MET A 419 -20.47 1.02 -11.45
C MET A 419 -19.89 1.68 -10.20
N ASN A 420 -20.00 1.07 -9.01
CA ASN A 420 -19.47 1.62 -7.76
C ASN A 420 -17.97 1.95 -7.84
N SER A 421 -17.18 1.07 -8.47
CA SER A 421 -15.75 1.23 -8.71
C SER A 421 -15.36 2.40 -9.63
N VAL A 422 -16.33 2.99 -10.33
CA VAL A 422 -16.18 4.17 -11.21
C VAL A 422 -17.08 5.35 -10.79
N GLY A 423 -17.61 5.34 -9.57
CA GLY A 423 -18.38 6.44 -8.99
C GLY A 423 -19.91 6.35 -9.13
N GLY A 424 -20.46 5.20 -9.55
CA GLY A 424 -21.90 4.95 -9.53
C GLY A 424 -22.43 4.81 -8.10
N THR A 425 -23.43 5.61 -7.75
CA THR A 425 -24.05 5.64 -6.41
C THR A 425 -25.17 4.60 -6.26
N CYS A 426 -25.51 4.30 -5.01
CA CYS A 426 -26.75 3.62 -4.65
C CYS A 426 -27.70 4.67 -4.06
N ASP A 427 -28.53 5.26 -4.91
CA ASP A 427 -29.44 6.36 -4.53
C ASP A 427 -30.75 6.28 -5.32
N PHE A 428 -30.67 6.34 -6.66
CA PHE A 428 -31.81 6.27 -7.57
C PHE A 428 -32.94 7.25 -7.20
N ASP A 429 -32.61 8.54 -7.02
CA ASP A 429 -33.56 9.61 -6.64
C ASP A 429 -34.23 9.33 -5.28
N ASP A 430 -33.38 9.01 -4.30
CA ASP A 430 -33.70 8.58 -2.92
C ASP A 430 -34.51 7.27 -2.79
N THR A 431 -34.68 6.48 -3.86
CA THR A 431 -35.44 5.20 -3.80
C THR A 431 -34.62 3.99 -3.34
N ALA A 432 -33.29 4.07 -3.32
CA ALA A 432 -32.40 2.96 -3.00
C ALA A 432 -31.57 3.18 -1.72
N MET A 433 -31.10 2.09 -1.13
CA MET A 433 -30.19 2.10 0.01
C MET A 433 -29.16 0.97 -0.07
N ILE A 434 -28.00 1.19 0.57
CA ILE A 434 -26.99 0.17 0.75
C ILE A 434 -27.37 -0.72 1.95
N THR A 435 -27.25 -2.04 1.78
CA THR A 435 -27.34 -3.04 2.86
C THR A 435 -26.12 -3.98 2.81
N THR A 436 -25.76 -4.56 3.95
CA THR A 436 -24.74 -5.62 4.07
C THR A 436 -25.34 -7.02 4.17
N GLU A 437 -26.67 -7.13 4.23
CA GLU A 437 -27.39 -8.40 4.14
C GLU A 437 -27.49 -8.84 2.67
N ASP A 438 -27.23 -10.11 2.37
CA ASP A 438 -27.32 -10.64 1.00
C ASP A 438 -28.80 -10.88 0.63
N PRO A 439 -29.38 -10.13 -0.33
CA PRO A 439 -30.80 -10.26 -0.70
C PRO A 439 -31.09 -11.47 -1.60
N SER A 440 -30.08 -12.31 -1.89
CA SER A 440 -30.25 -13.53 -2.69
C SER A 440 -31.15 -14.56 -2.00
N HIS A 441 -32.09 -15.13 -2.75
CA HIS A 441 -33.10 -16.05 -2.21
C HIS A 441 -33.51 -17.11 -3.23
N GLY A 442 -33.60 -18.37 -2.78
CA GLY A 442 -33.97 -19.50 -3.65
C GLY A 442 -32.97 -19.67 -4.82
N SER A 443 -33.45 -19.46 -6.05
CA SER A 443 -32.62 -19.43 -7.26
C SER A 443 -32.26 -18.02 -7.73
N CYS A 444 -32.80 -16.97 -7.10
CA CYS A 444 -32.41 -15.59 -7.37
C CYS A 444 -31.10 -15.26 -6.66
N ILE A 445 -29.99 -15.24 -7.42
CA ILE A 445 -28.67 -14.88 -6.91
C ILE A 445 -28.33 -13.47 -7.39
N TYR A 446 -28.10 -12.56 -6.44
CA TYR A 446 -27.70 -11.19 -6.70
C TYR A 446 -26.20 -11.12 -7.03
N ALA A 447 -25.83 -10.20 -7.92
CA ALA A 447 -24.43 -9.87 -8.17
C ALA A 447 -23.72 -9.52 -6.84
N GLY A 448 -22.56 -10.12 -6.58
CA GLY A 448 -21.84 -9.98 -5.31
C GLY A 448 -22.12 -11.06 -4.27
N SER A 449 -23.14 -11.91 -4.41
CA SER A 449 -23.42 -13.01 -3.45
C SER A 449 -22.24 -13.97 -3.28
N SER A 450 -22.18 -14.68 -2.15
CA SER A 450 -21.15 -15.69 -1.86
C SER A 450 -21.52 -17.12 -2.29
N ASN A 451 -22.78 -17.36 -2.69
CA ASN A 451 -23.30 -18.71 -2.96
C ASN A 451 -22.96 -19.22 -4.37
N LEU A 452 -21.67 -19.38 -4.66
CA LEU A 452 -21.19 -20.12 -5.84
C LEU A 452 -21.08 -21.62 -5.54
N SER A 453 -22.22 -22.32 -5.57
CA SER A 453 -22.25 -23.78 -5.63
C SER A 453 -21.75 -24.26 -7.00
N THR A 454 -20.59 -24.93 -7.01
CA THR A 454 -19.93 -25.39 -8.25
C THR A 454 -20.75 -26.47 -8.97
N GLY A 455 -21.24 -26.16 -10.17
CA GLY A 455 -21.92 -27.12 -11.05
C GLY A 455 -22.12 -26.55 -12.45
N GLY A 456 -21.15 -26.79 -13.35
CA GLY A 456 -21.17 -26.17 -14.69
C GLY A 456 -19.96 -26.50 -15.55
N ASP A 457 -19.60 -27.78 -15.69
CA ASP A 457 -18.69 -28.21 -16.75
C ASP A 457 -19.46 -28.20 -18.08
N GLY A 458 -18.99 -27.43 -19.08
CA GLY A 458 -19.93 -26.84 -20.05
C GLY A 458 -19.33 -26.16 -21.27
N SER A 459 -18.30 -26.75 -21.89
CA SER A 459 -17.77 -26.53 -23.25
C SER A 459 -17.96 -25.15 -23.92
N PHE A 460 -16.84 -24.52 -24.29
CA PHE A 460 -16.82 -23.58 -25.41
C PHE A 460 -17.45 -24.21 -26.67
N SER A 461 -18.25 -23.44 -27.41
CA SER A 461 -18.63 -23.74 -28.79
C SER A 461 -18.94 -22.44 -29.54
N SER A 462 -18.72 -22.43 -30.85
CA SER A 462 -18.95 -21.27 -31.73
C SER A 462 -19.48 -21.75 -33.09
N ILE A 463 -19.86 -20.81 -33.98
CA ILE A 463 -20.32 -20.98 -35.39
C ILE A 463 -21.86 -20.94 -35.60
N ALA A 464 -22.37 -19.73 -35.89
CA ALA A 464 -23.17 -19.30 -37.08
C ALA A 464 -24.49 -20.05 -37.48
N PHE A 465 -25.32 -19.66 -38.48
CA PHE A 465 -25.29 -18.64 -39.57
C PHE A 465 -26.72 -18.18 -40.01
N GLY A 466 -26.85 -16.93 -40.50
CA GLY A 466 -27.84 -16.49 -41.53
C GLY A 466 -29.30 -16.23 -41.10
N PRO A 467 -30.16 -15.64 -41.97
CA PRO A 467 -29.92 -15.07 -43.32
C PRO A 467 -29.72 -13.51 -43.28
N VAL A 468 -28.98 -12.80 -44.16
CA VAL A 468 -28.84 -12.81 -45.64
C VAL A 468 -30.07 -12.19 -46.33
N SER A 469 -30.03 -11.20 -47.24
CA SER A 469 -29.04 -10.21 -47.77
C SER A 469 -29.79 -9.27 -48.76
N PRO A 470 -29.22 -8.21 -49.40
CA PRO A 470 -27.87 -7.60 -49.38
C PRO A 470 -27.95 -6.17 -48.77
N ASN A 471 -27.33 -5.04 -49.15
CA ASN A 471 -26.33 -4.57 -50.15
C ASN A 471 -25.71 -3.24 -49.58
N ILE A 472 -24.65 -2.56 -50.08
CA ILE A 472 -23.76 -2.70 -51.25
C ILE A 472 -22.30 -2.34 -50.81
N GLY A 473 -21.35 -2.05 -51.72
CA GLY A 473 -19.98 -1.63 -51.38
C GLY A 473 -19.81 -0.13 -51.00
N ALA A 474 -18.61 0.37 -50.65
CA ALA A 474 -17.25 -0.21 -50.67
C ALA A 474 -16.43 0.34 -49.47
N GLY A 475 -15.21 -0.08 -49.11
CA GLY A 475 -14.32 -1.10 -49.69
C GLY A 475 -12.85 -0.60 -49.74
N LEU A 476 -12.07 -0.85 -48.67
CA LEU A 476 -10.61 -0.66 -48.66
C LEU A 476 -9.94 -1.76 -47.82
N LYS A 477 -8.65 -2.06 -48.09
CA LYS A 477 -7.91 -3.18 -47.49
C LYS A 477 -7.08 -2.76 -46.27
N LEU A 478 -6.93 -3.67 -45.32
CA LEU A 478 -5.93 -3.63 -44.25
C LEU A 478 -5.18 -4.97 -44.25
N GLN A 479 -3.85 -4.94 -44.13
CA GLN A 479 -3.03 -6.15 -44.11
C GLN A 479 -2.87 -6.70 -42.69
N LEU A 480 -2.93 -8.02 -42.54
CA LEU A 480 -2.34 -8.74 -41.41
C LEU A 480 -1.05 -9.43 -41.88
N THR A 481 -0.05 -9.49 -41.00
CA THR A 481 1.06 -10.45 -41.05
C THR A 481 1.24 -11.06 -39.68
N SER A 482 1.54 -12.36 -39.63
CA SER A 482 1.47 -13.21 -38.45
C SER A 482 2.83 -13.70 -37.95
N LEU A 483 2.85 -14.22 -36.72
CA LEU A 483 3.58 -15.37 -36.14
C LEU A 483 3.73 -15.10 -34.63
N HIS A 484 3.16 -15.87 -33.69
CA HIS A 484 3.25 -17.30 -33.34
C HIS A 484 4.30 -17.61 -32.26
N TYR A 485 3.83 -18.30 -31.21
CA TYR A 485 4.62 -18.90 -30.14
C TYR A 485 5.45 -20.10 -30.62
N ALA A 486 6.60 -20.33 -29.98
CA ALA A 486 7.24 -21.64 -29.91
C ALA A 486 8.03 -21.79 -28.60
N PHE A 487 7.54 -22.64 -27.69
CA PHE A 487 8.38 -23.30 -26.68
C PHE A 487 8.80 -24.66 -27.25
N SER A 488 10.07 -25.07 -27.10
CA SER A 488 10.52 -26.42 -27.45
C SER A 488 11.33 -27.05 -26.31
N SER A 489 11.02 -28.32 -26.05
CA SER A 489 11.62 -29.14 -25.00
C SER A 489 12.96 -29.74 -25.45
N THR A 490 14.01 -29.56 -24.64
CA THR A 490 15.34 -30.19 -24.85
C THR A 490 15.97 -30.69 -23.54
N SER A 491 15.16 -31.32 -22.67
CA SER A 491 15.59 -31.77 -21.33
C SER A 491 15.51 -33.29 -21.11
N LEU A 492 15.80 -34.11 -22.14
CA LEU A 492 15.78 -35.58 -21.98
C LEU A 492 16.75 -36.36 -22.92
N LEU A 493 17.94 -35.82 -23.24
CA LEU A 493 18.88 -36.55 -24.11
C LEU A 493 20.37 -36.20 -23.91
N LEU A 494 20.84 -36.17 -22.66
CA LEU A 494 22.29 -36.15 -22.37
C LEU A 494 22.69 -36.90 -21.07
N ALA A 495 21.97 -37.98 -20.74
CA ALA A 495 22.20 -38.81 -19.54
C ALA A 495 22.91 -40.14 -19.86
N LEU A 496 23.75 -40.18 -20.90
CA LEU A 496 24.34 -41.43 -21.43
C LEU A 496 25.82 -41.33 -21.88
N MET A 497 26.51 -40.23 -21.55
CA MET A 497 27.98 -40.12 -21.65
C MET A 497 28.55 -39.16 -20.58
N LEU A 498 28.61 -39.61 -19.32
CA LEU A 498 29.60 -39.19 -18.31
C LEU A 498 29.60 -40.17 -17.12
#